data_AF-A0A1G3UI10-F1
#
_entry.id   AF-A0A1G3UI10-F1
#
_cell.length_a   1.000
_cell.length_b   1.000
_cell.length_c   1.000
_cell.angle_alpha   90.00
_cell.angle_beta   90.00
_cell.angle_gamma   90.00
#
_symmetry.space_group_name_H-M   'P 1'
#
loop_
_entity.id
_entity.type
_entity.pdbx_description
1 polymer ?
#
loop_
_entity_poly.entity_id
_entity_poly.type
_entity_poly.pdbx_seq_one_letter_code
_entity_poly.pdbx_strand_id
1 'polypeptide(L)'
;MPIEEERVLENIIKLNFESQNQRLRLFAKVDITTKLKILQYQKQLFHKLKDVHRDMDNAALTLASLILAIDGIAKEFDDVNLNVIKLRGKNNKAKIKRQKVLGYWAIVRTLRLEQKMSFRDIATYFAKYHKLEVSYSTIYELWNELENNTQTNKGELKSGTRSNIYT
;
A
#
# COMPACT_ATOMS: atom_id res chain seq x y z
N MET A 1 2.66 -10.93 -31.94
CA MET A 1 3.30 -9.64 -31.65
C MET A 1 3.86 -9.54 -30.22
N PRO A 2 3.13 -9.78 -29.11
CA PRO A 2 3.69 -9.61 -27.76
C PRO A 2 4.84 -10.59 -27.40
N ILE A 3 4.86 -11.78 -28.03
CA ILE A 3 5.83 -12.85 -27.73
C ILE A 3 7.27 -12.50 -28.20
N GLU A 4 7.42 -11.69 -29.25
CA GLU A 4 8.76 -11.31 -29.75
C GLU A 4 9.42 -10.27 -28.84
N GLU A 5 8.66 -9.26 -28.39
CA GLU A 5 9.16 -8.24 -27.47
C GLU A 5 9.53 -8.84 -26.10
N GLU A 6 8.73 -9.77 -25.59
CA GLU A 6 9.04 -10.51 -24.36
C GLU A 6 10.35 -11.31 -24.49
N ARG A 7 10.55 -12.05 -25.59
CA ARG A 7 11.76 -12.85 -25.82
C ARG A 7 13.02 -11.99 -25.99
N VAL A 8 12.89 -10.84 -26.65
CA VAL A 8 13.99 -9.89 -26.79
C VAL A 8 14.42 -9.33 -25.44
N LEU A 9 13.45 -9.01 -24.58
CA LEU A 9 13.72 -8.51 -23.22
C LEU A 9 14.33 -9.60 -22.32
N GLU A 10 13.80 -10.83 -22.39
CA GLU A 10 14.34 -11.99 -21.66
C GLU A 10 15.79 -12.29 -22.06
N ASN A 11 16.14 -12.17 -23.34
CA ASN A 11 17.49 -12.39 -23.82
C ASN A 11 18.49 -11.34 -23.30
N ILE A 12 18.08 -10.08 -23.16
CA ILE A 12 18.93 -9.00 -22.65
C ILE A 12 19.12 -9.10 -21.14
N ILE A 13 18.02 -9.25 -20.41
CA ILE A 13 18.02 -9.20 -18.95
C ILE A 13 18.42 -10.56 -18.36
N LYS A 14 18.28 -11.65 -19.12
CA LYS A 14 18.42 -13.04 -18.68
C LYS A 14 17.50 -13.37 -17.51
N LEU A 15 16.33 -12.72 -17.46
CA LEU A 15 15.28 -12.95 -16.47
C LEU A 15 13.97 -13.26 -17.17
N ASN A 16 13.30 -14.33 -16.74
CA ASN A 16 11.99 -14.68 -17.24
C ASN A 16 10.91 -13.66 -16.80
N PHE A 17 9.77 -13.66 -17.51
CA PHE A 17 8.65 -12.75 -17.22
C PHE A 17 8.19 -12.75 -15.75
N GLU A 18 8.18 -13.91 -15.08
CA GLU A 18 7.82 -13.99 -13.67
C GLU A 18 8.81 -13.23 -12.77
N SER A 19 10.10 -13.44 -13.00
CA SER A 19 11.19 -12.81 -12.25
C SER A 19 11.17 -11.30 -12.45
N GLN A 20 10.95 -10.84 -13.68
CA GLN A 20 10.77 -9.42 -14.00
C GLN A 20 9.63 -8.80 -13.17
N ASN A 21 8.47 -9.44 -13.14
CA ASN A 21 7.32 -9.00 -12.35
C ASN A 21 7.58 -9.03 -10.83
N GLN A 22 8.36 -9.99 -10.35
CA GLN A 22 8.80 -9.97 -8.95
C GLN A 22 9.65 -8.74 -8.62
N ARG A 23 10.54 -8.31 -9.53
CA ARG A 23 11.38 -7.10 -9.33
C ARG A 23 10.54 -5.82 -9.38
N LEU A 24 9.59 -5.73 -10.31
CA LEU A 24 8.65 -4.59 -10.34
C LEU A 24 7.80 -4.52 -9.06
N ARG A 25 7.36 -5.67 -8.52
CA ARG A 25 6.67 -5.73 -7.23
C ARG A 25 7.56 -5.33 -6.05
N LEU A 26 8.87 -5.60 -6.10
CA LEU A 26 9.83 -5.14 -5.11
C LEU A 26 9.97 -3.61 -5.15
N PHE A 27 10.10 -3.05 -6.36
CA PHE A 27 10.19 -1.60 -6.56
C PHE A 27 8.99 -0.84 -5.95
N ALA A 28 7.78 -1.39 -6.05
CA ALA A 28 6.60 -0.79 -5.41
C ALA A 28 6.68 -0.73 -3.87
N LYS A 29 7.44 -1.64 -3.24
CA LYS A 29 7.48 -1.82 -1.76
C LYS A 29 8.67 -1.13 -1.08
N VAL A 30 9.73 -0.82 -1.82
CA VAL A 30 10.89 -0.09 -1.27
C VAL A 30 10.55 1.37 -0.98
N ASP A 31 11.33 2.02 -0.11
CA ASP A 31 11.18 3.44 0.22
C ASP A 31 11.69 4.35 -0.89
N ILE A 32 11.35 5.64 -0.76
CA ILE A 32 11.69 6.67 -1.74
C ILE A 32 13.20 6.80 -1.95
N THR A 33 14.00 6.69 -0.89
CA THR A 33 15.47 6.76 -0.95
C THR A 33 16.02 5.62 -1.82
N THR A 34 15.56 4.40 -1.62
CA THR A 34 15.93 3.25 -2.44
C THR A 34 15.42 3.37 -3.87
N LYS A 35 14.19 3.88 -4.09
CA LYS A 35 13.68 4.16 -5.44
C LYS A 35 14.57 5.13 -6.19
N LEU A 36 15.03 6.20 -5.54
CA LEU A 36 15.93 7.17 -6.16
C LEU A 36 17.29 6.54 -6.52
N LYS A 37 17.85 5.70 -5.64
CA LYS A 37 19.08 4.95 -5.95
C LYS A 37 18.89 4.02 -7.17
N ILE A 38 17.77 3.30 -7.22
CA ILE A 38 17.40 2.46 -8.37
C ILE A 38 17.31 3.29 -9.65
N LEU A 39 16.66 4.45 -9.63
CA LEU A 39 16.54 5.31 -10.80
C LEU A 39 17.87 5.92 -11.24
N GLN A 40 18.76 6.25 -10.31
CA GLN A 40 20.12 6.69 -10.63
C GLN A 40 20.92 5.59 -11.31
N TYR A 41 20.86 4.37 -10.78
CA TYR A 41 21.55 3.21 -11.36
C TYR A 41 20.95 2.80 -12.71
N GLN A 42 19.62 2.90 -12.86
CA GLN A 42 18.91 2.67 -14.12
C GLN A 42 19.43 3.57 -15.24
N LYS A 43 19.65 4.87 -14.98
CA LYS A 43 20.19 5.79 -16.00
C LYS A 43 21.56 5.32 -16.51
N GLN A 44 22.44 4.89 -15.61
CA GLN A 44 23.77 4.39 -15.98
C GLN A 44 23.66 3.12 -16.84
N LEU A 45 22.77 2.20 -16.46
CA LEU A 45 22.52 0.98 -17.23
C LEU A 45 21.86 1.26 -18.58
N PHE A 46 20.96 2.24 -18.66
CA PHE A 46 20.30 2.62 -19.91
C PHE A 46 21.31 3.07 -20.97
N HIS A 47 22.28 3.91 -20.60
CA HIS A 47 23.33 4.34 -21.53
C HIS A 47 24.15 3.15 -22.03
N LYS A 48 24.58 2.26 -21.11
CA LYS A 48 25.31 1.04 -21.47
C LYS A 48 24.52 0.14 -22.42
N LEU A 49 23.22 -0.06 -22.15
CA LEU A 49 22.36 -0.88 -23.01
C LEU A 49 22.11 -0.23 -24.36
N LYS A 50 21.94 1.10 -24.41
CA LYS A 50 21.73 1.84 -25.66
C LYS A 50 22.95 1.79 -26.57
N ASP A 51 24.15 1.79 -26.00
CA ASP A 51 25.39 1.68 -26.78
C ASP A 51 25.52 0.30 -27.45
N VAL A 52 25.07 -0.76 -26.76
CA VAL A 52 25.13 -2.16 -27.24
C VAL A 52 23.96 -2.52 -28.16
N HIS A 53 22.78 -1.99 -27.90
CA HIS A 53 21.53 -2.33 -28.58
C HIS A 53 20.90 -1.08 -29.24
N ARG A 54 21.64 -0.45 -30.16
CA ARG A 54 21.26 0.83 -30.79
C ARG A 54 19.95 0.79 -31.56
N ASP A 55 19.60 -0.37 -32.11
CA ASP A 55 18.42 -0.55 -32.97
C ASP A 55 17.14 -0.89 -32.18
N MET A 56 17.23 -0.97 -30.85
CA MET A 56 16.10 -1.30 -30.00
C MET A 56 15.28 -0.07 -29.62
N ASP A 57 13.97 -0.27 -29.47
CA ASP A 57 13.09 0.76 -28.97
C ASP A 57 13.51 1.27 -27.57
N ASN A 58 13.45 2.59 -27.39
CA ASN A 58 13.88 3.23 -26.15
C ASN A 58 13.00 2.81 -24.96
N ALA A 59 11.71 2.48 -25.17
CA ALA A 59 10.86 2.04 -24.07
C ALA A 59 11.25 0.64 -23.58
N ALA A 60 11.57 -0.29 -24.50
CA ALA A 60 12.10 -1.60 -24.16
C ALA A 60 13.43 -1.51 -23.38
N LEU A 61 14.35 -0.66 -23.83
CA LEU A 61 15.61 -0.41 -23.12
C LEU A 61 15.41 0.23 -21.75
N THR A 62 14.41 1.12 -21.61
CA THR A 62 14.06 1.76 -20.33
C THR A 62 13.52 0.72 -19.34
N LEU A 63 12.64 -0.16 -19.80
CA LEU A 63 12.11 -1.24 -18.98
C LEU A 63 13.24 -2.22 -18.57
N ALA A 64 14.11 -2.59 -19.50
CA ALA A 64 15.20 -3.52 -19.25
C ALA A 64 16.23 -2.96 -18.24
N SER A 65 16.67 -1.73 -18.46
CA SER A 65 17.58 -1.05 -17.52
C SER A 65 16.97 -0.89 -16.14
N LEU A 66 15.66 -0.63 -16.03
CA LEU A 66 14.97 -0.53 -14.74
C LEU A 66 14.96 -1.88 -14.01
N ILE A 67 14.60 -2.97 -14.70
CA ILE A 67 14.56 -4.30 -14.09
C ILE A 67 15.96 -4.72 -13.61
N LEU A 68 16.99 -4.49 -14.42
CA LEU A 68 18.39 -4.77 -14.04
C LEU A 68 18.84 -3.91 -12.86
N ALA A 69 18.45 -2.64 -12.82
CA ALA A 69 18.79 -1.77 -11.69
C ALA A 69 18.14 -2.24 -10.39
N ILE A 70 16.87 -2.66 -10.45
CA ILE A 70 16.17 -3.23 -9.30
C ILE A 70 16.87 -4.51 -8.85
N ASP A 71 17.20 -5.42 -9.77
CA ASP A 71 17.84 -6.69 -9.43
C ASP A 71 19.24 -6.49 -8.81
N GLY A 72 20.02 -5.55 -9.35
CA GLY A 72 21.33 -5.18 -8.80
C GLY A 72 21.25 -4.69 -7.36
N ILE A 73 20.37 -3.74 -7.08
CA ILE A 73 20.19 -3.22 -5.71
C ILE A 73 19.53 -4.25 -4.79
N ALA A 74 18.62 -5.07 -5.30
CA ALA A 74 17.97 -6.11 -4.51
C ALA A 74 18.97 -7.16 -3.98
N LYS A 75 20.03 -7.43 -4.73
CA LYS A 75 21.12 -8.33 -4.31
C LYS A 75 21.98 -7.77 -3.19
N GLU A 76 21.95 -6.45 -2.96
CA GLU A 76 22.65 -5.80 -1.86
C GLU A 76 21.83 -5.79 -0.55
N PHE A 77 20.56 -6.22 -0.59
CA PHE A 77 19.74 -6.28 0.62
C PHE A 77 20.09 -7.47 1.51
N ASP A 78 20.42 -7.17 2.76
CA ASP A 78 20.47 -8.15 3.83
C ASP A 78 19.06 -8.54 4.34
N ASP A 79 19.02 -9.50 5.26
CA ASP A 79 17.77 -9.99 5.86
C ASP A 79 16.99 -8.88 6.58
N VAL A 80 17.68 -7.89 7.16
CA VAL A 80 17.05 -6.77 7.86
C VAL A 80 16.28 -5.90 6.87
N ASN A 81 16.91 -5.50 5.77
CA ASN A 81 16.29 -4.74 4.70
C ASN A 81 15.08 -5.48 4.10
N LEU A 82 15.22 -6.78 3.86
CA LEU A 82 14.13 -7.62 3.36
C LEU A 82 12.94 -7.66 4.34
N ASN A 83 13.21 -7.75 5.64
CA ASN A 83 12.17 -7.75 6.68
C ASN A 83 11.46 -6.39 6.78
N VAL A 84 12.18 -5.28 6.66
CA VAL A 84 11.59 -3.93 6.62
C VAL A 84 10.65 -3.78 5.41
N ILE A 85 11.07 -4.25 4.23
CA ILE A 85 10.24 -4.22 3.02
C ILE A 85 8.97 -5.09 3.19
N LYS A 86 9.10 -6.29 3.77
CA LYS A 86 7.96 -7.16 4.09
C LYS A 86 7.00 -6.49 5.07
N LEU A 87 7.52 -5.83 6.11
CA LEU A 87 6.73 -5.12 7.11
C LEU A 87 5.93 -3.96 6.49
N ARG A 88 6.57 -3.14 5.65
CA ARG A 88 5.90 -2.07 4.90
C ARG A 88 4.74 -2.62 4.06
N GLY A 89 4.95 -3.75 3.39
CA GLY A 89 3.90 -4.45 2.64
C GLY A 89 2.70 -4.85 3.51
N LYS A 90 2.94 -5.40 4.71
CA LYS A 90 1.89 -5.75 5.67
C LYS A 90 1.14 -4.52 6.17
N ASN A 91 1.85 -3.43 6.49
CA ASN A 91 1.26 -2.18 6.97
C ASN A 91 0.35 -1.54 5.90
N ASN A 92 0.76 -1.56 4.63
CA ASN A 92 -0.10 -1.09 3.53
C ASN A 92 -1.38 -1.92 3.41
N LYS A 93 -1.29 -3.25 3.56
CA LYS A 93 -2.48 -4.13 3.56
C LYS A 93 -3.43 -3.79 4.73
N ALA A 94 -2.88 -3.53 5.92
CA ALA A 94 -3.67 -3.10 7.08
C ALA A 94 -4.36 -1.74 6.82
N LYS A 95 -3.64 -0.77 6.25
CA LYS A 95 -4.19 0.54 5.87
C LYS A 95 -5.34 0.42 4.87
N ILE A 96 -5.20 -0.43 3.84
CA ILE A 96 -6.27 -0.70 2.87
C ILE A 96 -7.49 -1.34 3.56
N LYS A 97 -7.28 -2.32 4.45
CA LYS A 97 -8.37 -2.94 5.22
C LYS A 97 -9.11 -1.91 6.07
N ARG A 98 -8.37 -1.05 6.79
CA ARG A 98 -8.94 0.06 7.57
C ARG A 98 -9.80 0.98 6.70
N GLN A 99 -9.31 1.35 5.51
CA GLN A 99 -10.05 2.18 4.57
C GLN A 99 -11.33 1.50 4.04
N LYS A 100 -11.31 0.19 3.82
CA LYS A 100 -12.51 -0.57 3.47
C LYS A 100 -13.54 -0.57 4.60
N VAL A 101 -13.12 -0.75 5.85
CA VAL A 101 -14.03 -0.67 7.01
C VAL A 101 -14.66 0.72 7.10
N LEU A 102 -13.89 1.78 6.86
CA LEU A 102 -14.42 3.15 6.78
C LEU A 102 -15.50 3.28 5.69
N GLY A 103 -15.31 2.65 4.52
CA GLY A 103 -16.35 2.60 3.48
C GLY A 103 -17.65 1.93 3.92
N TYR A 104 -17.58 1.01 4.88
CA TYR A 104 -18.74 0.32 5.47
C TYR A 104 -19.14 0.89 6.84
N TRP A 105 -18.76 2.13 7.16
CA TRP A 105 -18.97 2.68 8.51
C TRP A 105 -20.43 2.69 8.96
N ALA A 106 -21.37 2.97 8.05
CA ALA A 106 -22.81 2.92 8.35
C ALA A 106 -23.24 1.54 8.86
N ILE A 107 -22.74 0.47 8.25
CA ILE A 107 -23.03 -0.91 8.65
C ILE A 107 -22.43 -1.19 10.04
N VAL A 108 -21.17 -0.75 10.28
CA VAL A 108 -20.53 -0.88 11.60
C VAL A 108 -21.37 -0.24 12.70
N ARG A 109 -21.89 0.97 12.45
CA ARG A 109 -22.75 1.69 13.42
C ARG A 109 -24.06 0.98 13.68
N THR A 110 -24.77 0.53 12.66
CA THR A 110 -26.01 -0.24 12.81
C THR A 110 -25.79 -1.52 13.60
N LEU A 111 -24.75 -2.30 13.26
CA LEU A 111 -24.42 -3.52 14.00
C LEU A 111 -24.08 -3.24 15.46
N ARG A 112 -23.38 -2.13 15.75
CA ARG A 112 -22.96 -1.80 17.10
C ARG A 112 -24.07 -1.20 17.97
N LEU A 113 -24.85 -0.27 17.42
CA LEU A 113 -25.85 0.50 18.18
C LEU A 113 -27.22 -0.17 18.20
N GLU A 114 -27.67 -0.68 17.05
CA GLU A 114 -29.01 -1.25 16.91
C GLU A 114 -29.00 -2.74 17.26
N GLN A 115 -28.05 -3.49 16.69
CA GLN A 115 -27.93 -4.94 16.93
C GLN A 115 -27.10 -5.28 18.17
N LYS A 116 -26.52 -4.28 18.84
CA LYS A 116 -25.72 -4.41 20.08
C LYS A 116 -24.56 -5.43 19.99
N MET A 117 -24.04 -5.68 18.79
CA MET A 117 -22.98 -6.67 18.56
C MET A 117 -21.63 -6.22 19.15
N SER A 118 -20.80 -7.18 19.56
CA SER A 118 -19.42 -6.89 19.96
C SER A 118 -18.54 -6.63 18.72
N PHE A 119 -17.39 -5.97 18.88
CA PHE A 119 -16.44 -5.76 17.77
C PHE A 119 -15.91 -7.07 17.18
N ARG A 120 -15.89 -8.16 17.95
CA ARG A 120 -15.52 -9.50 17.47
C ARG A 120 -16.61 -10.07 16.56
N ASP A 121 -17.87 -9.90 16.93
CA ASP A 121 -19.01 -10.33 16.12
C ASP A 121 -19.10 -9.52 14.83
N ILE A 122 -18.86 -8.21 14.91
CA ILE A 122 -18.81 -7.32 13.74
C ILE A 122 -17.68 -7.76 12.79
N ALA A 123 -16.48 -8.07 13.30
CA ALA A 123 -15.40 -8.60 12.47
C ALA A 123 -15.78 -9.92 11.77
N THR A 124 -16.47 -10.81 12.50
CA THR A 124 -16.98 -12.08 11.95
C THR A 124 -18.05 -11.84 10.89
N TYR A 125 -18.94 -10.87 11.09
CA TYR A 125 -19.95 -10.44 10.12
C TYR A 125 -19.29 -9.96 8.82
N PHE A 126 -18.26 -9.11 8.90
CA PHE A 126 -17.53 -8.64 7.72
C PHE A 126 -16.81 -9.77 6.97
N ALA A 127 -16.24 -10.73 7.70
CA ALA A 127 -15.64 -11.90 7.08
C ALA A 127 -16.69 -12.73 6.31
N LYS A 128 -17.87 -12.96 6.90
CA LYS A 128 -18.93 -13.81 6.34
C LYS A 128 -19.69 -13.15 5.18
N TYR A 129 -20.11 -11.90 5.34
CA TYR A 129 -21.05 -11.25 4.41
C TYR A 129 -20.38 -10.28 3.44
N HIS A 130 -19.19 -9.76 3.77
CA HIS A 130 -18.47 -8.78 2.95
C HIS A 130 -17.12 -9.28 2.44
N LYS A 131 -16.75 -10.54 2.72
CA LYS A 131 -15.45 -11.13 2.38
C LYS A 131 -14.26 -10.24 2.83
N LEU A 132 -14.46 -9.53 3.94
CA LEU A 132 -13.50 -8.58 4.49
C LEU A 132 -12.97 -9.12 5.82
N GLU A 133 -11.82 -9.79 5.76
CA GLU A 133 -11.11 -10.21 6.97
C GLU A 133 -10.42 -9.02 7.62
N VAL A 134 -11.00 -8.51 8.70
CA VAL A 134 -10.43 -7.43 9.50
C VAL A 134 -10.38 -7.85 10.97
N SER A 135 -9.36 -7.40 11.70
CA SER A 135 -9.26 -7.68 13.12
C SER A 135 -10.26 -6.83 13.91
N TYR A 136 -10.77 -7.37 15.02
CA TYR A 136 -11.69 -6.62 15.90
C TYR A 136 -11.03 -5.34 16.45
N SER A 137 -9.71 -5.35 16.68
CA SER A 137 -8.98 -4.18 17.19
C SER A 137 -8.99 -3.03 16.18
N THR A 138 -8.85 -3.32 14.88
CA THR A 138 -8.97 -2.28 13.83
C THR A 138 -10.34 -1.60 13.84
N ILE A 139 -11.42 -2.36 14.08
CA ILE A 139 -12.78 -1.81 14.15
C ILE A 139 -12.95 -0.98 15.43
N TYR A 140 -12.42 -1.47 16.55
CA TYR A 140 -12.44 -0.77 17.84
C TYR A 140 -11.67 0.55 17.81
N GLU A 141 -10.46 0.55 17.25
CA GLU A 141 -9.65 1.77 17.05
C GLU A 141 -10.42 2.80 16.22
N LEU A 142 -10.99 2.38 15.08
CA LEU A 142 -11.84 3.23 14.24
C LEU A 142 -13.05 3.78 14.99
N TRP A 143 -13.69 2.97 15.83
CA TRP A 143 -14.80 3.40 16.67
C TRP A 143 -14.39 4.50 17.65
N ASN A 144 -13.29 4.30 18.36
CA ASN A 144 -12.79 5.31 19.28
C ASN A 144 -12.39 6.60 18.55
N GLU A 145 -11.71 6.50 17.41
CA GLU A 145 -11.31 7.64 16.60
C GLU A 145 -12.50 8.45 16.04
N LEU A 146 -13.61 7.80 15.69
CA LEU A 146 -14.75 8.47 15.08
C LEU A 146 -15.81 8.90 16.09
N GLU A 147 -16.14 8.05 17.05
CA GLU A 147 -17.23 8.31 18.00
C GLU A 147 -16.76 9.05 19.25
N ASN A 148 -15.53 8.85 19.75
CA ASN A 148 -15.06 9.62 20.92
C ASN A 148 -14.63 11.05 20.54
N ASN A 149 -14.12 11.25 19.32
CA ASN A 149 -13.80 12.60 18.80
C ASN A 149 -15.06 13.39 18.41
N THR A 150 -16.20 12.74 18.19
CA THR A 150 -17.48 13.43 17.95
C THR A 150 -18.23 13.73 19.25
N GLN A 151 -17.99 12.99 20.33
CA GLN A 151 -18.54 13.28 21.67
C GLN A 151 -17.90 14.52 22.31
N THR A 152 -16.59 14.73 22.13
CA THR A 152 -15.88 15.94 22.58
C THR A 152 -16.42 17.20 21.90
N ASN A 153 -16.62 17.16 20.57
CA ASN A 153 -17.16 18.31 19.81
C ASN A 153 -18.65 18.61 20.07
N LYS A 154 -19.45 17.64 20.56
CA LYS A 154 -20.85 17.88 20.96
C LYS A 154 -21.00 18.45 22.37
N GLY A 155 -19.96 18.38 23.21
CA GLY A 155 -19.94 18.96 24.55
C GLY A 155 -19.84 20.50 24.53
N GLU A 156 -19.13 21.06 23.54
CA GLU A 156 -18.89 22.51 23.43
C GLU A 156 -20.09 23.30 22.89
N LEU A 157 -21.06 22.63 22.24
CA LEU A 157 -22.29 23.27 21.75
C LEU A 157 -23.41 23.36 22.81
N LYS A 158 -23.18 22.88 24.04
CA LYS A 158 -24.18 22.93 25.13
C LYS A 158 -23.89 23.90 26.28
N SER A 159 -22.78 24.64 26.23
CA SER A 159 -22.44 25.67 27.26
C SER A 159 -22.86 27.09 26.86
N GLY A 160 -23.68 27.26 25.82
CA GLY A 160 -24.14 28.55 25.34
C GLY A 160 -25.60 28.87 25.70
N THR A 161 -26.02 28.73 26.96
CA THR A 161 -27.21 29.44 27.49
C THR A 161 -27.34 29.28 29.00
N ARG A 162 -26.99 30.34 29.75
CA ARG A 162 -27.79 30.96 30.83
C ARG A 162 -26.97 31.94 31.67
N SER A 163 -27.68 32.97 32.13
CA SER A 163 -27.32 34.03 33.09
C SER A 163 -26.52 35.22 32.54
N ASN A 164 -26.81 36.48 32.85
CA ASN A 164 -27.94 37.12 33.54
C ASN A 164 -27.68 38.62 33.34
N ILE A 165 -28.53 39.37 32.65
CA ILE A 165 -28.40 40.84 32.57
C ILE A 165 -29.53 41.45 33.39
N TYR A 166 -29.26 41.60 34.69
CA TYR A 166 -29.88 42.60 35.54
C TYR A 166 -28.75 43.36 36.24
N THR A 167 -28.34 44.47 35.63
CA THR A 167 -27.95 45.73 36.27
C THR A 167 -27.94 46.81 35.21
#